data_AF-U1RQ13-F1
#
_entry.id   AF-U1RQ13-F1
#
_cell.length_a   1.000
_cell.length_b   1.000
_cell.length_c   1.000
_cell.angle_alpha   90.00
_cell.angle_beta   90.00
_cell.angle_gamma   90.00
#
_symmetry.space_group_name_H-M   'P 1'
#
loop_
_entity.id
_entity.type
_entity.pdbx_description
1 polymer ?
#
loop_
_entity_poly.entity_id
_entity_poly.type
_entity_poly.pdbx_seq_one_letter_code
_entity_poly.pdbx_strand_id
1 'polypeptide(L)' 'MDKNQKDRTKRLRFYKAALDLLRNSQINPDTIASTEDQRMLLYRFYGVTKDGSYFCVQVKEDIRTKRKDFMSVFDRKPH' A
#
# COMPACT_ATOMS: atom_id res chain seq x y z
N MET A 1 9.56 15.05 16.61
CA MET A 1 9.05 15.04 15.22
C MET A 1 7.68 14.38 15.21
N ASP A 2 6.68 15.13 15.63
CA ASP A 2 5.29 14.69 15.71
C ASP A 2 4.71 14.56 14.30
N LYS A 3 4.60 13.31 13.83
CA LYS A 3 3.85 12.98 12.62
C LYS A 3 2.39 13.36 12.87
N ASN A 4 2.07 14.56 12.39
CA ASN A 4 0.82 15.30 12.46
C ASN A 4 -0.40 14.38 12.60
N GLN A 5 -1.18 14.54 13.67
CA GLN A 5 -2.34 13.70 13.98
C GLN A 5 -3.34 13.62 12.80
N LYS A 6 -3.43 14.71 12.01
CA LYS A 6 -4.21 14.79 10.77
C LYS A 6 -3.77 13.78 9.70
N ASP A 7 -2.46 13.53 9.54
CA ASP A 7 -1.95 12.56 8.57
C ASP A 7 -2.20 11.12 9.02
N ARG A 8 -2.20 10.87 10.34
CA ARG A 8 -2.63 9.58 10.90
C ARG A 8 -4.11 9.33 10.61
N THR A 9 -4.99 10.31 10.86
CA THR A 9 -6.43 10.18 10.60
C THR A 9 -6.73 9.99 9.11
N LYS A 10 -6.01 10.70 8.22
CA LYS A 10 -6.13 10.48 6.76
C LYS A 10 -5.70 9.07 6.35
N ARG A 11 -4.58 8.56 6.89
CA ARG A 11 -4.14 7.17 6.63
C ARG A 11 -5.11 6.12 7.19
N LEU A 12 -5.74 6.41 8.33
CA LEU A 12 -6.78 5.55 8.92
C LEU A 12 -8.04 5.48 8.05
N ARG A 13 -8.38 6.54 7.31
CA ARG A 13 -9.57 6.58 6.44
C ARG A 13 -9.55 5.45 5.41
N PHE A 14 -8.40 5.19 4.79
CA PHE A 14 -8.24 4.15 3.79
C PHE A 14 -7.77 2.80 4.36
N TYR A 15 -7.53 2.70 5.66
CA TYR A 15 -7.02 1.47 6.26
C TYR A 15 -8.01 0.30 6.09
N LYS A 16 -9.31 0.54 6.32
CA LYS A 16 -10.35 -0.46 6.08
C LYS A 16 -10.43 -0.88 4.61
N ALA A 17 -10.38 0.08 3.69
CA ALA A 17 -10.38 -0.18 2.25
C ALA A 17 -9.12 -0.93 1.80
N ALA A 18 -7.96 -0.64 2.41
CA ALA A 18 -6.70 -1.32 2.15
C ALA A 18 -6.74 -2.79 2.58
N LEU A 19 -7.28 -3.08 3.76
CA LEU A 19 -7.45 -4.45 4.23
C LEU A 19 -8.41 -5.24 3.34
N ASP A 20 -9.51 -4.62 2.92
CA ASP A 20 -10.48 -5.24 2.00
C ASP A 20 -9.83 -5.54 0.65
N LEU A 21 -9.10 -4.57 0.09
CA LEU A 21 -8.34 -4.75 -1.13
C LEU A 21 -7.30 -5.88 -0.99
N LEU A 22 -6.51 -5.91 0.08
CA LEU A 22 -5.50 -6.96 0.26
C LEU A 22 -6.12 -8.35 0.45
N ARG A 23 -7.33 -8.44 1.02
CA ARG A 23 -8.01 -9.71 1.26
C ARG A 23 -8.72 -10.24 0.02
N ASN A 24 -9.30 -9.34 -0.78
CA ASN A 24 -10.16 -9.71 -1.92
C ASN A 24 -9.50 -9.50 -3.29
N SER A 25 -8.36 -8.80 -3.35
CA SER A 25 -7.68 -8.54 -4.62
C SER A 25 -7.05 -9.81 -5.16
N GLN A 26 -7.60 -10.30 -6.28
CA GLN A 26 -6.95 -11.25 -7.18
C GLN A 26 -6.08 -10.54 -8.24
N ILE A 27 -6.07 -9.20 -8.23
CA ILE A 27 -5.28 -8.39 -9.15
C ILE A 27 -3.81 -8.46 -8.73
N ASN A 28 -2.94 -8.78 -9.68
CA ASN A 28 -1.51 -8.77 -9.47
C ASN A 28 -1.03 -7.35 -9.12
N PRO A 29 -0.38 -7.15 -7.97
CA PRO A 29 0.19 -5.86 -7.64
C PRO A 29 1.34 -5.50 -8.58
N ASP A 30 1.53 -4.20 -8.81
CA ASP A 30 2.76 -3.71 -9.41
C ASP A 30 3.92 -4.05 -8.48
N THR A 31 4.81 -4.91 -8.96
CA THR A 31 5.97 -5.36 -8.20
C THR A 31 7.17 -4.55 -8.64
N ILE A 32 7.75 -3.79 -7.72
CA ILE A 32 8.92 -2.95 -7.96
C ILE A 32 10.04 -3.51 -7.09
N ALA A 33 11.13 -3.92 -7.72
CA ALA A 33 12.35 -4.23 -6.98
C ALA A 33 12.92 -2.92 -6.43
N SER A 34 13.25 -2.88 -5.14
CA SER A 34 13.89 -1.71 -4.56
C SER A 34 15.29 -1.58 -5.18
N THR A 35 15.60 -0.42 -5.76
CA THR A 35 16.92 -0.16 -6.35
C THR A 35 18.02 -0.07 -5.29
N GLU A 36 17.66 0.34 -4.07
CA GLU A 36 18.58 0.44 -2.93
C GLU A 36 18.83 -0.90 -2.24
N ASP A 37 17.82 -1.77 -2.22
CA ASP A 37 17.86 -3.08 -1.56
C ASP A 37 17.33 -4.16 -2.50
N GLN A 38 18.22 -4.83 -3.23
CA GLN A 38 17.86 -5.93 -4.15
C GLN A 38 17.14 -7.10 -3.45
N ARG A 39 17.14 -7.13 -2.12
CA ARG A 39 16.44 -8.13 -1.29
C ARG A 39 15.02 -7.74 -0.92
N MET A 40 14.57 -6.54 -1.31
CA MET A 40 13.29 -5.98 -0.91
C MET A 40 12.41 -5.73 -2.13
N LEU A 41 11.26 -6.40 -2.18
CA LEU A 41 10.22 -6.13 -3.17
C LEU A 41 9.20 -5.16 -2.60
N LEU A 42 8.73 -4.24 -3.42
CA LEU A 42 7.64 -3.34 -3.11
C LEU A 42 6.45 -3.70 -3.99
N TYR A 43 5.39 -4.18 -3.36
CA TYR A 43 4.11 -4.44 -4.00
C TYR A 43 3.22 -3.22 -3.84
N ARG A 44 2.70 -2.73 -4.96
CA ARG A 44 1.73 -1.64 -5.00
C ARG A 44 0.40 -2.19 -5.51
N PHE A 45 -0.60 -2.17 -4.65
CA PHE A 45 -1.97 -2.51 -4.98
C PHE A 45 -2.75 -1.22 -5.21
N TYR A 46 -3.46 -1.15 -6.32
CA TYR A 46 -4.32 -0.01 -6.63
C TYR A 46 -5.76 -0.43 -6.45
N GLY A 47 -6.53 0.43 -5.80
CA GLY A 47 -7.95 0.24 -5.57
C GLY A 47 -8.72 1.52 -5.82
N VAL A 48 -10.01 1.37 -6.05
CA VAL A 48 -10.95 2.48 -6.15
C VAL A 48 -12.00 2.29 -5.06
N THR A 49 -12.24 3.30 -4.24
CA THR A 49 -13.33 3.25 -3.28
C THR A 49 -14.67 3.36 -3.99
N LYS A 50 -15.77 3.00 -3.32
CA LYS A 50 -17.13 3.18 -3.86
C LYS A 50 -17.43 4.63 -4.27
N ASP A 51 -16.78 5.58 -3.60
CA ASP A 51 -16.90 7.02 -3.89
C ASP A 51 -16.06 7.47 -5.11
N GLY A 52 -15.42 6.54 -5.84
CA GLY A 52 -14.56 6.83 -6.98
C GLY A 52 -13.18 7.38 -6.61
N SER A 53 -12.77 7.30 -5.34
CA SER A 53 -11.44 7.75 -4.92
C SER A 53 -10.41 6.65 -5.14
N TYR A 54 -9.36 6.96 -5.90
CA TYR A 54 -8.26 6.05 -6.16
C TYR A 54 -7.24 6.07 -5.02
N PHE A 55 -6.90 4.90 -4.51
CA PHE A 55 -5.91 4.74 -3.46
C PHE A 55 -4.90 3.65 -3.83
N CYS A 56 -3.70 3.79 -3.30
CA CYS A 56 -2.61 2.83 -3.48
C CYS A 56 -2.19 2.31 -2.11
N VAL A 57 -2.06 0.99 -2.00
CA VAL A 57 -1.54 0.29 -0.82
C VAL A 57 -0.15 -0.23 -1.17
N GLN A 58 0.83 0.08 -0.34
CA GLN A 58 2.20 -0.39 -0.50
C GLN A 58 2.53 -1.43 0.57
N VAL A 59 3.02 -2.57 0.13
CA VAL A 59 3.50 -3.68 0.97
C VAL A 59 4.95 -3.95 0.59
N LYS A 60 5.82 -4.04 1.58
CA LYS A 60 7.22 -4.42 1.39
C LYS A 60 7.37 -5.90 1.70
N GLU A 61 8.04 -6.65 0.84
CA GLU A 61 8.44 -8.04 1.11
C GLU A 61 9.95 -8.14 1.17
N ASP A 62 10.45 -8.74 2.25
CA ASP A 62 11.81 -9.23 2.34
C ASP A 62 11.88 -10.60 1.65
N ILE A 63 12.61 -10.69 0.53
CA ILE A 63 12.67 -11.89 -0.32
C ILE A 63 13.30 -13.08 0.44
N ARG A 64 14.24 -12.80 1.37
CA ARG A 64 15.00 -13.82 2.11
C ARG A 64 14.12 -14.49 3.16
N THR A 65 13.33 -13.71 3.88
CA THR A 65 12.48 -14.19 4.98
C THR A 65 11.04 -14.44 4.55
N LYS A 66 10.66 -14.00 3.34
CA LYS A 66 9.28 -13.96 2.84
C LYS A 66 8.33 -13.16 3.73
N ARG A 67 8.87 -12.33 4.61
CA ARG A 67 8.10 -11.46 5.49
C ARG A 67 7.54 -10.29 4.69
N LYS A 68 6.23 -10.10 4.80
CA LYS A 68 5.50 -8.98 4.20
C LYS A 68 5.12 -7.98 5.28
N ASP A 69 5.54 -6.74 5.13
CA ASP A 69 5.23 -5.65 6.03
C ASP A 69 4.37 -4.60 5.31
N PHE A 70 3.24 -4.25 5.93
CA PHE A 70 2.37 -3.18 5.45
C PHE A 70 3.06 -1.82 5.64
N MET A 71 3.38 -1.14 4.55
CA MET A 71 4.13 0.12 4.59
C MET A 71 3.20 1.32 4.77
N SER A 72 2.33 1.53 3.78
CA SER A 72 1.48 2.71 3.73
C SER A 72 0.29 2.51 2.80
N VAL A 73 -0.75 3.31 3.05
CA VAL A 73 -1.85 3.54 2.11
C VAL A 73 -1.96 5.04 1.90
N PHE A 74 -2.16 5.46 0.65
CA PHE A 74 -2.25 6.86 0.27
C PHE A 74 -3.11 7.05 -0.98
N ASP A 75 -3.66 8.26 -1.13
CA ASP A 75 -4.41 8.67 -2.31
C ASP A 75 -3.47 8.71 -3.53
N ARG A 76 -3.83 7.98 -4.60
CA ARG A 76 -3.05 7.98 -5.84
C ARG A 76 -3.98 7.82 -7.01
N LYS A 77 -4.17 8.91 -7.77
CA LYS A 77 -4.85 8.84 -9.06
C LYS A 77 -3.95 8.13 -10.08
N PRO A 78 -4.48 7.19 -10.89
CA PRO A 78 -3.76 6.71 -12.07
C PRO A 78 -3.51 7.92 -12.99
N HIS A 79 -2.30 7.99 -13.54
CA HIS A 79 -1.91 9.02 -14.51
C HIS A 79 -2.43 8.63 -15.90
#